data_AF-A0A3M1RWI9-F1
#
_entry.id   AF-A0A3M1RWI9-F1
#
_cell.length_a   1.000
_cell.length_b   1.000
_cell.length_c   1.000
_cell.angle_alpha   90.00
_cell.angle_beta   90.00
_cell.angle_gamma   90.00
#
_symmetry.space_group_name_H-M   'P 1'
#
loop_
_entity.id
_entity.type
_entity.pdbx_description
1 polymer ?
#
loop_
_entity_poly.entity_id
_entity_poly.type
_entity_poly.pdbx_seq_one_letter_code
_entity_poly.pdbx_strand_id
1 'polypeptide(L)'
;MRNTALLLALLAGLFSAASPAAPLWQLEGGRSTIYLLGSVHFLRAGDYPLPETVQAAYAAAEVLVMELDMDDLNPIQAQATLSRMAVDPQGRDLEQLVG
;
A
#
# COMPACT_ATOMS: atom_id res chain seq x y z
N MET A 1 17.38 -39.97 -9.77
CA MET A 1 17.54 -38.58 -10.26
C MET A 1 16.22 -37.95 -10.71
N ARG A 2 15.32 -38.66 -11.41
CA ARG A 2 14.02 -38.09 -11.86
C ARG A 2 13.02 -37.87 -10.70
N ASN A 3 12.97 -38.78 -9.73
CA ASN A 3 12.04 -38.68 -8.59
C ASN A 3 12.49 -37.64 -7.55
N THR A 4 13.79 -37.42 -7.39
CA THR A 4 14.36 -36.39 -6.51
C THR A 4 14.06 -34.98 -7.01
N ALA A 5 14.06 -34.77 -8.34
CA ALA A 5 13.68 -33.48 -8.94
C ALA A 5 12.19 -33.16 -8.75
N LEU A 6 11.32 -34.18 -8.82
CA LEU A 6 9.88 -34.05 -8.55
C LEU A 6 9.59 -33.71 -7.08
N LEU A 7 10.30 -34.34 -6.14
CA LEU A 7 10.21 -34.02 -4.70
C LEU A 7 10.68 -32.59 -4.39
N LEU A 8 11.78 -32.14 -5.01
CA LEU A 8 12.29 -30.77 -4.85
C LEU A 8 11.32 -29.71 -5.41
N ALA A 9 10.69 -29.96 -6.55
CA ALA A 9 9.68 -29.06 -7.11
C ALA A 9 8.40 -28.99 -6.25
N LEU A 10 7.98 -30.11 -5.65
CA LEU A 10 6.82 -30.16 -4.75
C LEU A 10 7.08 -29.40 -3.44
N LEU A 11 8.30 -29.49 -2.91
CA LEU A 11 8.73 -28.75 -1.71
C LEU A 11 8.80 -27.23 -1.95
N ALA A 12 9.19 -26.78 -3.14
CA ALA A 12 9.25 -25.36 -3.47
C ALA A 12 7.86 -24.69 -3.50
N GLY A 13 6.81 -25.41 -3.92
CA GLY A 13 5.44 -24.90 -3.95
C GLY A 13 4.82 -24.67 -2.57
N LEU A 14 5.32 -25.34 -1.52
CA LEU A 14 4.84 -25.19 -0.14
C LEU A 14 5.35 -23.91 0.54
N PHE A 15 6.38 -23.27 -0.01
CA PHE A 15 7.00 -22.05 0.52
C PHE A 15 6.59 -20.78 -0.23
N SER A 16 5.46 -20.80 -0.95
CA SER A 16 4.92 -19.57 -1.52
C SER A 16 4.31 -18.72 -0.41
N ALA A 17 5.10 -17.78 0.12
CA ALA A 17 4.57 -16.75 1.01
C ALA A 17 3.56 -15.90 0.22
N ALA A 18 2.32 -15.86 0.68
CA ALA A 18 1.33 -14.93 0.17
C ALA A 18 1.90 -13.51 0.30
N SER A 19 2.04 -12.80 -0.82
CA SER A 19 2.41 -11.39 -0.77
C SER A 19 1.30 -10.63 -0.04
N PRO A 20 1.63 -9.77 0.94
CA PRO A 20 0.62 -9.00 1.64
C PRO A 20 -0.18 -8.19 0.62
N ALA A 21 -1.51 -8.29 0.71
CA ALA A 21 -2.39 -7.57 -0.20
C ALA A 21 -2.11 -6.07 -0.05
N ALA A 22 -1.82 -5.41 -1.17
CA ALA A 22 -1.81 -3.96 -1.21
C ALA A 22 -3.22 -3.43 -0.88
N PRO A 23 -3.35 -2.31 -0.17
CA PRO A 23 -4.64 -1.62 0.04
C PRO A 23 -5.11 -0.93 -1.25
N LEU A 24 -5.31 -1.73 -2.29
CA LEU A 24 -5.68 -1.32 -3.64
C LEU A 24 -7.03 -1.94 -3.98
N TRP A 25 -7.99 -1.09 -4.29
CA TRP A 25 -9.31 -1.49 -4.78
C TRP A 25 -9.44 -1.15 -6.25
N GLN A 26 -10.07 -2.05 -7.01
CA GLN A 26 -10.47 -1.83 -8.39
C GLN A 26 -12.00 -1.73 -8.43
N LEU A 27 -12.51 -0.69 -9.07
CA LEU A 27 -13.92 -0.46 -9.32
C LEU A 27 -14.16 -0.44 -10.82
N GLU A 28 -15.10 -1.25 -11.30
CA GLU A 28 -15.45 -1.32 -12.72
C GLU A 28 -16.80 -0.65 -12.94
N GLY A 29 -16.83 0.31 -13.86
CA GLY A 29 -18.02 1.09 -14.20
C GLY A 29 -18.21 1.18 -15.69
N GLY A 30 -18.98 0.25 -16.27
CA GLY A 30 -19.37 0.25 -17.69
C GLY A 30 -18.20 0.24 -18.67
N ARG A 31 -17.63 1.42 -18.94
CA ARG A 31 -16.48 1.64 -19.84
C ARG A 31 -15.22 2.15 -19.13
N SER A 32 -15.24 2.28 -17.81
CA SER A 32 -14.16 2.86 -17.02
C SER A 32 -13.74 1.94 -15.88
N THR A 33 -12.46 1.97 -15.55
CA THR A 33 -11.90 1.32 -14.37
C THR A 33 -11.29 2.39 -13.47
N ILE A 34 -11.63 2.36 -12.19
CA ILE A 34 -11.07 3.26 -11.17
C ILE A 34 -10.25 2.41 -10.21
N TYR A 35 -9.01 2.83 -9.98
CA TYR A 35 -8.15 2.27 -8.93
C TYR A 35 -8.13 3.22 -7.74
N LEU A 36 -8.50 2.73 -6.56
CA LEU A 36 -8.38 3.46 -5.31
C LEU A 36 -7.25 2.83 -4.50
N LEU A 37 -6.14 3.54 -4.37
CA LEU A 37 -5.00 3.12 -3.57
C LEU A 37 -5.00 3.88 -2.25
N GLY A 38 -5.16 3.17 -1.14
CA GLY A 38 -4.96 3.71 0.21
C GLY A 38 -3.51 3.58 0.66
N SER A 39 -3.10 4.33 1.67
CA SER A 39 -1.80 4.11 2.32
C SER A 39 -1.83 4.51 3.80
N VAL A 40 -1.07 3.77 4.63
CA VAL A 40 -0.70 4.19 5.98
C VAL A 40 0.78 4.50 5.92
N HIS A 41 1.17 5.73 6.26
CA HIS A 41 2.53 6.24 6.07
C HIS A 41 3.51 5.78 7.18
N PHE A 42 3.49 4.49 7.51
CA PHE A 42 4.48 3.85 8.37
C PHE A 42 5.26 2.78 7.59
N LEU A 43 5.79 3.20 6.45
CA LEU A 43 6.53 2.34 5.54
C LEU A 43 7.99 2.19 5.97
N ARG A 44 8.52 0.97 5.91
CA ARG A 44 9.92 0.62 6.08
C ARG A 44 10.65 0.77 4.76
N ALA A 45 11.97 0.93 4.80
CA ALA A 45 12.78 1.00 3.57
C ALA A 45 12.62 -0.22 2.65
N GLY A 46 12.38 -1.41 3.23
CA GLY A 46 12.16 -2.65 2.50
C GLY A 46 10.77 -2.80 1.87
N ASP A 47 9.85 -1.85 2.12
CA ASP A 47 8.52 -1.86 1.50
C ASP A 47 8.54 -1.28 0.06
N TYR A 48 9.73 -0.88 -0.41
CA TYR A 48 10.02 -0.53 -1.80
C TYR A 48 10.91 -1.60 -2.46
N PRO A 49 10.67 -1.98 -3.75
CA PRO A 49 9.66 -1.45 -4.65
C PRO A 49 8.23 -1.82 -4.22
N LEU A 50 7.27 -0.99 -4.62
CA LEU A 50 5.85 -1.23 -4.33
C LEU A 50 5.40 -2.59 -4.90
N PRO A 51 4.36 -3.22 -4.33
CA PRO A 51 3.80 -4.45 -4.88
C PRO A 51 3.48 -4.33 -6.38
N GLU A 52 3.70 -5.41 -7.13
CA GLU A 52 3.50 -5.44 -8.59
C GLU A 52 2.08 -5.01 -9.00
N THR A 53 1.07 -5.36 -8.21
CA THR A 53 -0.32 -4.96 -8.44
C THR A 53 -0.52 -3.44 -8.40
N VAL A 54 0.19 -2.75 -7.52
CA VAL A 54 0.18 -1.29 -7.44
C VAL A 54 0.86 -0.69 -8.67
N GLN A 55 2.03 -1.23 -9.05
CA GLN A 55 2.74 -0.78 -10.26
C GLN A 55 1.88 -0.98 -11.52
N ALA A 56 1.17 -2.10 -11.63
CA ALA A 56 0.27 -2.39 -12.73
C ALA A 56 -0.92 -1.41 -12.78
N ALA A 57 -1.51 -1.07 -11.63
CA ALA A 57 -2.57 -0.06 -11.56
C ALA A 57 -2.08 1.32 -11.98
N TYR A 58 -0.88 1.74 -11.56
CA TYR A 58 -0.26 2.98 -12.01
C TYR A 58 -0.04 2.98 -13.53
N ALA A 59 0.44 1.88 -14.10
CA ALA A 59 0.69 1.77 -15.54
C ALA A 59 -0.62 1.76 -16.38
N ALA A 60 -1.71 1.22 -15.83
CA ALA A 60 -3.02 1.18 -16.49
C ALA A 60 -3.80 2.50 -16.37
N ALA A 61 -3.48 3.35 -15.40
CA ALA A 61 -4.18 4.59 -15.17
C ALA A 61 -3.77 5.67 -16.20
N GLU A 62 -4.75 6.20 -16.93
CA GLU A 62 -4.55 7.34 -17.85
C GLU A 62 -4.40 8.66 -17.09
N VAL A 63 -5.02 8.76 -15.91
CA VAL A 63 -5.04 9.96 -15.07
C VAL A 63 -4.79 9.55 -13.62
N LEU A 64 -3.88 10.26 -12.95
CA LEU A 64 -3.64 10.14 -11.51
C LEU A 64 -4.29 11.31 -10.79
N VAL A 65 -5.16 11.01 -9.82
CA VAL A 65 -5.78 12.01 -8.94
C VAL A 65 -5.34 11.73 -7.51
N MET A 66 -4.78 12.74 -6.85
CA MET A 66 -4.36 12.68 -5.46
C MET A 66 -5.44 13.28 -4.55
N GLU A 67 -5.53 12.82 -3.30
CA GLU A 67 -6.48 13.38 -2.31
C GLU A 67 -6.19 14.87 -2.02
N LEU A 68 -4.92 15.25 -2.05
CA LEU A 68 -4.46 16.61 -1.83
C LEU A 68 -3.81 17.15 -3.11
N ASP A 69 -4.02 18.44 -3.35
CA ASP A 69 -3.24 19.18 -4.33
C ASP A 69 -1.81 19.33 -3.80
N MET A 70 -0.90 18.56 -4.38
CA MET A 70 0.51 18.56 -3.99
C MET A 70 1.24 19.82 -4.46
N ASP A 71 0.73 20.52 -5.48
CA ASP A 71 1.37 21.70 -6.06
C ASP A 71 1.14 22.96 -5.20
N ASP A 72 0.05 22.98 -4.41
CA ASP A 72 -0.29 24.07 -3.48
C ASP A 72 -0.01 23.71 -1.99
N LEU A 73 0.67 22.59 -1.74
CA LEU A 73 0.96 22.15 -0.38
C LEU A 73 2.20 22.86 0.20
N ASN A 74 2.03 23.71 1.22
CA ASN A 74 3.16 24.24 2.00
C ASN A 74 3.71 23.17 2.97
N PRO A 75 4.95 22.65 2.77
CA PRO A 75 5.44 21.50 3.55
C PRO A 75 5.58 21.79 5.05
N ILE A 76 5.97 23.02 5.43
CA ILE A 76 6.15 23.40 6.83
C ILE A 76 4.79 23.47 7.54
N GLN A 77 3.79 24.08 6.90
CA GLN A 77 2.44 24.14 7.47
C GLN A 77 1.78 22.76 7.53
N ALA A 78 1.98 21.93 6.51
CA ALA A 78 1.50 20.55 6.49
C ALA A 78 2.11 19.75 7.64
N GLN A 79 3.43 19.80 7.83
CA GLN A 79 4.11 19.15 8.95
C GLN A 79 3.60 19.65 10.30
N ALA A 80 3.49 20.96 10.50
CA ALA A 80 2.98 21.53 11.75
C ALA A 80 1.52 21.12 12.04
N THR A 81 0.70 21.00 11.00
CA THR A 81 -0.69 20.55 11.14
C THR A 81 -0.75 19.05 11.46
N LEU A 82 0.01 18.22 10.75
CA LEU A 82 0.13 16.79 11.04
C LEU A 82 0.63 16.54 12.46
N SER A 83 1.70 17.22 12.92
CA SER A 83 2.20 17.05 14.29
C SER A 83 1.17 17.42 15.36
N ARG A 84 0.31 18.42 15.12
CA ARG A 84 -0.77 18.78 16.05
C ARG A 84 -1.93 17.78 16.07
N MET A 85 -2.23 17.18 14.91
CA MET A 85 -3.40 16.29 14.77
C MET A 85 -3.07 14.81 14.98
N ALA A 86 -1.82 14.40 14.76
CA ALA A 86 -1.38 13.00 14.85
C ALA A 86 -1.16 12.51 16.29
N VAL A 87 -1.10 13.42 17.26
CA VAL A 87 -0.95 13.09 18.68
C VAL A 87 -2.30 13.24 19.36
N ASP A 88 -2.78 12.17 19.98
CA ASP A 88 -3.98 12.23 20.81
C ASP A 88 -3.74 13.21 21.99
N PRO A 89 -4.63 14.18 22.25
CA PRO A 89 -4.44 15.15 23.32
C PRO A 89 -4.31 14.55 24.73
N GLN A 90 -4.72 13.30 24.92
CA GLN A 90 -4.62 12.57 26.19
C GLN A 90 -3.37 11.66 26.22
N GLY A 91 -2.52 11.71 25.20
CA GLY A 91 -1.27 10.95 25.11
C GLY A 91 -1.49 9.46 24.85
N ARG A 92 -2.67 9.07 24.34
CA ARG A 92 -2.96 7.68 24.03
C ARG A 92 -2.27 7.25 22.75
N ASP A 93 -1.80 6.01 22.72
CA ASP A 93 -1.25 5.40 21.50
C ASP A 93 -2.37 4.82 20.62
N LEU A 94 -1.97 4.29 19.45
CA LEU A 94 -2.93 3.76 18.48
C LEU A 94 -3.67 2.54 19.04
N GLU A 95 -2.99 1.62 19.73
CA GLU A 95 -3.59 0.42 20.32
C GLU A 95 -4.72 0.80 21.30
N GLN A 96 -4.45 1.76 22.19
CA GLN A 96 -5.43 2.31 23.14
C GLN A 96 -6.63 3.00 22.48
N LEU A 97 -6.52 3.44 21.22
CA LEU A 97 -7.57 4.15 20.49
C LEU A 97 -8.46 3.23 19.66
N VAL A 98 -7.89 2.20 19.04
CA VAL A 98 -8.61 1.35 18.06
C VAL A 98 -8.89 -0.08 18.53
N GLY A 99 -8.31 -0.50 19.67
CA GLY A 99 -8.52 -1.83 20.26
C GLY A 99 -7.41 -2.80 19.95
#